data_AF-A0A3D4UQC3-F1
#
_entry.id   AF-A0A3D4UQC3-F1
#
_cell.length_a   1.000
_cell.length_b   1.000
_cell.length_c   1.000
_cell.angle_alpha   90.00
_cell.angle_beta   90.00
_cell.angle_gamma   90.00
#
_symmetry.space_group_name_H-M   'P 1'
#
loop_
_entity.id
_entity.type
_entity.pdbx_description
1 polymer ?
#
loop_
_entity_poly.entity_id
_entity_poly.type
_entity_poly.pdbx_seq_one_letter_code
_entity_poly.pdbx_strand_id
1 'polypeptide(L)'
;MNERRSLTEGIEPKHTPPTKPDSIQKQFVYGAKQPAETPRVLVSTRIRGDLARALKRASLQRQLEGVKPNTLQDILEEAVQPWLKKHGFL
;
A
#
# COMPACT_ATOMS: atom_id res chain seq x y z
N MET A 1 -38.72 -22.93 53.10
CA MET A 1 -38.50 -23.50 51.75
C MET A 1 -37.66 -22.51 50.98
N ASN A 2 -36.50 -22.95 50.51
CA ASN A 2 -35.45 -22.11 49.92
C ASN A 2 -35.85 -21.75 48.48
N GLU A 3 -36.14 -20.47 48.22
CA GLU A 3 -36.51 -19.97 46.89
C GLU A 3 -35.27 -20.02 45.98
N ARG A 4 -35.31 -20.88 44.95
CA ARG A 4 -34.23 -21.05 43.99
C ARG A 4 -34.24 -19.85 43.03
N ARG A 5 -33.25 -18.96 43.12
CA ARG A 5 -33.04 -17.88 42.12
C ARG A 5 -32.74 -18.49 40.76
N SER A 6 -33.35 -17.96 39.70
CA SER A 6 -33.18 -18.42 38.32
C SER A 6 -31.83 -17.96 37.76
N LEU A 7 -31.12 -18.86 37.06
CA LEU A 7 -29.79 -18.61 36.48
C LEU A 7 -29.79 -17.51 35.39
N THR A 8 -30.97 -17.07 34.96
CA THR A 8 -31.18 -16.07 33.91
C THR A 8 -31.20 -14.63 34.40
N GLU A 9 -31.34 -14.38 35.71
CA GLU A 9 -31.36 -13.02 36.27
C GLU A 9 -29.99 -12.29 36.21
N GLY A 10 -28.91 -13.00 35.88
CA GLY A 10 -27.56 -12.43 35.78
C GLY A 10 -27.14 -11.95 34.39
N ILE A 11 -27.99 -12.08 33.36
CA ILE A 11 -27.61 -11.79 31.95
C ILE A 11 -28.26 -10.50 31.43
N GLU A 12 -29.02 -9.76 32.23
CA GLU A 12 -29.50 -8.43 31.84
C GLU A 12 -28.33 -7.43 31.91
N PRO A 13 -27.76 -6.94 30.79
CA PRO A 13 -26.73 -5.92 30.85
C PRO A 13 -27.38 -4.60 31.27
N LYS A 14 -27.33 -4.30 32.57
CA LYS A 14 -27.53 -2.95 33.07
C LYS A 14 -26.45 -2.05 32.46
N HIS A 15 -26.88 -1.21 31.52
CA HIS A 15 -26.30 0.10 31.24
C HIS A 15 -24.86 0.12 30.68
N THR A 16 -24.73 0.08 29.35
CA THR A 16 -23.64 0.77 28.65
C THR A 16 -24.18 1.49 27.41
N PRO A 17 -23.75 2.72 27.12
CA PRO A 17 -24.20 3.47 25.95
C PRO A 17 -23.77 2.78 24.64
N PRO A 18 -24.48 2.98 23.51
CA PRO A 18 -24.18 2.33 22.25
C PRO A 18 -22.87 2.85 21.65
N THR A 19 -21.74 2.39 22.15
CA THR A 19 -20.44 2.55 21.51
C THR A 19 -20.44 1.62 20.32
N LYS A 20 -20.79 2.14 19.14
CA LYS A 20 -20.86 1.41 17.86
C LYS A 20 -19.59 0.55 17.68
N PRO A 21 -19.61 -0.75 18.00
CA PRO A 21 -18.43 -1.60 17.87
C PRO A 21 -18.08 -1.78 16.38
N ASP A 22 -19.08 -1.60 15.53
CA ASP A 22 -19.01 -1.66 14.08
C ASP A 22 -17.97 -0.69 13.48
N SER A 23 -17.85 0.52 14.04
CA SER A 23 -16.92 1.53 13.52
C SER A 23 -15.46 1.18 13.83
N ILE A 24 -15.18 0.69 15.04
CA ILE A 24 -13.82 0.26 15.44
C ILE A 24 -13.45 -1.03 14.69
N GLN A 25 -14.39 -1.97 14.55
CA GLN A 25 -14.19 -3.19 13.77
C GLN A 25 -13.92 -2.90 12.30
N LYS A 26 -14.72 -2.01 11.67
CA LYS A 26 -14.47 -1.58 10.29
C LYS A 26 -13.13 -0.88 10.13
N GLN A 27 -12.72 -0.07 11.10
CA GLN A 27 -11.42 0.61 11.06
C GLN A 27 -10.23 -0.35 11.24
N PHE A 28 -10.42 -1.47 11.97
CA PHE A 28 -9.43 -2.53 12.12
C PHE A 28 -9.35 -3.44 10.87
N VAL A 29 -10.49 -3.74 10.25
CA VAL A 29 -10.60 -4.60 9.05
C VAL A 29 -10.20 -3.86 7.77
N TYR A 30 -10.58 -2.58 7.64
CA TYR A 30 -10.35 -1.74 6.46
C TYR A 30 -9.31 -0.65 6.70
N GLY A 31 -8.34 -0.90 7.61
CA GLY A 31 -7.29 0.02 8.06
C GLY A 31 -6.99 1.13 7.06
N ALA A 32 -7.16 2.39 7.50
CA ALA A 32 -7.12 3.62 6.70
C ALA A 32 -6.36 3.44 5.38
N LYS A 33 -7.11 3.07 4.33
CA LYS A 33 -6.56 2.83 3.00
C LYS A 33 -6.07 4.18 2.49
N GLN A 34 -4.77 4.43 2.66
CA GLN A 34 -4.14 5.60 2.08
C GLN A 34 -4.47 5.60 0.58
N PRO A 35 -4.87 6.74 -0.01
CA PRO A 35 -5.22 6.81 -1.42
C PRO A 35 -4.04 6.24 -2.22
N ALA A 36 -4.35 5.17 -2.96
CA ALA A 36 -3.35 4.36 -3.64
C ALA A 36 -2.51 5.24 -4.57
N GLU A 37 -1.19 5.06 -4.51
CA GLU A 37 -0.26 5.46 -5.56
C GLU A 37 -0.87 5.14 -6.92
N THR A 38 -0.70 6.03 -7.90
CA THR A 38 -1.19 5.84 -9.27
C THR A 38 -0.85 4.42 -9.75
N PRO A 39 -1.84 3.65 -10.25
CA PRO A 39 -1.62 2.25 -10.56
C PRO A 39 -0.56 2.09 -11.64
N ARG A 40 0.45 1.25 -11.36
CA ARG A 40 1.53 0.92 -12.29
C ARG A 40 0.97 0.04 -13.41
N VAL A 41 1.27 0.36 -14.67
CA VAL A 41 0.82 -0.37 -15.86
C VAL A 41 2.02 -0.95 -16.61
N LEU A 42 1.86 -2.15 -17.18
CA LEU A 42 2.90 -2.76 -18.01
C LEU A 42 3.10 -1.96 -19.29
N VAL A 43 4.32 -1.48 -19.52
CA VAL A 43 4.75 -0.88 -20.78
C VAL A 43 5.82 -1.80 -21.40
N SER A 44 5.60 -2.27 -22.62
CA SER A 44 6.53 -3.16 -23.32
C SER A 44 7.06 -2.52 -24.61
N THR A 45 8.38 -2.42 -24.72
CA THR A 45 9.09 -1.87 -25.89
C THR A 45 10.49 -2.50 -26.01
N ARG A 46 11.00 -2.65 -27.24
CA ARG A 46 12.38 -3.09 -27.47
C ARG A 46 13.34 -1.90 -27.32
N ILE A 47 14.49 -2.13 -26.69
CA ILE A 47 15.57 -1.15 -26.54
C ILE A 47 16.90 -1.75 -27.01
N ARG A 48 17.91 -0.90 -27.22
CA ARG A 48 19.26 -1.38 -27.57
C ARG A 48 19.85 -2.24 -26.45
N GLY A 49 20.56 -3.30 -26.82
CA GLY A 49 21.09 -4.28 -25.88
C GLY A 49 22.22 -3.76 -24.99
N ASP A 50 22.96 -2.73 -25.42
CA ASP A 50 23.93 -2.02 -24.59
C ASP A 50 23.25 -1.21 -23.48
N LEU A 51 22.17 -0.49 -23.79
CA LEU A 51 21.36 0.23 -22.80
C LEU A 51 20.76 -0.74 -21.77
N ALA A 52 20.20 -1.87 -22.22
CA ALA A 52 19.64 -2.88 -21.34
C ALA A 52 20.68 -3.45 -20.35
N ARG A 53 21.91 -3.70 -20.82
CA ARG A 53 23.02 -4.17 -19.98
C ARG A 53 23.48 -3.11 -18.99
N ALA A 54 23.67 -1.87 -19.46
CA ALA A 54 24.07 -0.74 -18.62
C ALA A 54 23.03 -0.46 -17.52
N LEU A 55 21.75 -0.46 -17.87
CA LEU A 55 20.65 -0.22 -16.93
C LEU A 55 20.60 -1.28 -15.81
N LYS A 56 20.71 -2.57 -16.17
CA LYS A 56 20.76 -3.67 -15.18
C LYS A 56 21.98 -3.55 -14.27
N ARG A 57 23.16 -3.23 -14.81
CA ARG A 57 24.37 -3.01 -14.03
C ARG A 57 24.20 -1.84 -13.05
N ALA A 58 23.68 -0.71 -13.53
CA ALA A 58 23.48 0.48 -12.72
C ALA A 58 22.45 0.24 -11.60
N SER A 59 21.36 -0.49 -11.89
CA SER A 59 20.38 -0.89 -10.88
C SER A 59 21.03 -1.73 -9.77
N LEU A 60 21.79 -2.78 -10.14
CA LEU A 60 22.49 -3.61 -9.16
C LEU A 60 23.51 -2.81 -8.33
N GLN A 61 24.32 -1.97 -8.98
CA GLN A 61 25.32 -1.16 -8.28
C GLN A 61 24.66 -0.25 -7.24
N ARG A 62 23.59 0.44 -7.60
CA ARG A 62 22.84 1.31 -6.66
C ARG A 62 22.16 0.52 -5.53
N GLN A 63 21.72 -0.71 -5.79
CA GLN A 63 21.20 -1.58 -4.74
C GLN A 63 22.29 -1.94 -3.71
N LEU A 64 23.50 -2.25 -4.18
CA LEU A 64 24.64 -2.55 -3.30
C LEU A 64 25.10 -1.32 -2.50
N GLU A 65 25.04 -0.14 -3.11
CA GLU A 65 25.37 1.13 -2.46
C GLU A 65 24.25 1.66 -1.56
N GLY A 66 23.04 1.09 -1.63
CA GLY A 66 21.88 1.54 -0.86
C GLY A 66 21.29 2.89 -1.30
N VAL A 67 21.61 3.35 -2.51
CA VAL A 67 21.19 4.66 -3.04
C VAL A 67 19.91 4.53 -3.86
N LYS A 68 18.91 5.40 -3.63
CA LYS A 68 17.67 5.44 -4.43
C LYS A 68 17.77 6.51 -5.54
N PRO A 69 17.20 6.29 -6.74
CA PRO A 69 16.48 5.09 -7.19
C PRO A 69 17.40 3.91 -7.51
N ASN A 70 17.00 2.68 -7.16
CA ASN A 70 17.79 1.48 -7.41
C ASN A 70 17.05 0.37 -8.17
N THR A 71 15.74 0.48 -8.34
CA THR A 71 14.99 -0.47 -9.16
C THR A 71 15.01 -0.05 -10.63
N LEU A 72 14.90 -1.02 -11.54
CA LEU A 72 14.80 -0.73 -12.97
C LEU A 72 13.61 0.20 -13.28
N GLN A 73 12.50 0.01 -12.57
CA GLN A 73 11.30 0.80 -12.75
C GLN A 73 11.55 2.26 -12.34
N ASP A 74 12.05 2.50 -11.13
CA ASP A 74 12.24 3.86 -10.63
C ASP A 74 13.26 4.63 -11.48
N ILE A 75 14.35 3.96 -11.89
CA ILE A 75 15.36 4.56 -12.77
C ILE A 75 14.76 4.90 -14.14
N LEU A 76 13.88 4.04 -14.66
CA LEU A 76 13.22 4.28 -15.95
C LEU A 76 12.22 5.44 -15.86
N GLU A 77 11.42 5.51 -14.79
CA GLU A 77 10.49 6.61 -14.54
C GLU A 77 11.23 7.95 -14.39
N GLU A 78 12.32 7.99 -13.62
CA GLU A 78 13.15 9.19 -13.44
C GLU A 78 13.76 9.67 -14.77
N ALA A 79 14.13 8.76 -15.67
CA ALA A 79 14.67 9.10 -16.97
C ALA A 79 13.60 9.55 -17.98
N VAL A 80 12.43 8.91 -17.99
CA VAL A 80 11.36 9.17 -18.97
C VAL A 80 10.52 10.39 -18.59
N GLN A 81 10.29 10.62 -17.29
CA GLN A 81 9.43 11.70 -16.81
C GLN A 81 9.87 13.11 -17.29
N PRO A 82 11.16 13.51 -17.23
CA PRO A 82 11.60 14.81 -17.74
C PRO A 82 11.39 14.96 -19.25
N TRP A 83 11.56 13.88 -20.00
CA TRP A 83 11.33 13.88 -21.45
C TRP A 83 9.85 14.13 -21.77
N LEU A 84 8.93 13.46 -21.06
CA LEU A 84 7.48 13.65 -21.25
C LEU A 84 7.03 15.06 -20.89
N LYS A 85 7.46 15.59 -19.74
CA LYS A 85 7.15 16.97 -19.30
C LYS A 85 7.64 18.00 -20.31
N LYS A 86 8.88 17.84 -20.78
CA LYS A 86 9.48 18.77 -21.75
C LYS A 86 8.69 18.90 -23.05
N HIS A 87 8.01 17.82 -23.47
CA HIS A 87 7.24 17.79 -24.71
C HIS A 87 5.72 17.98 -24.49
N GLY A 88 5.28 18.25 -23.26
CA GLY A 88 3.88 18.50 -22.95
C GLY A 88 2.98 17.26 -22.93
N PHE A 89 3.55 16.07 -22.75
CA PHE A 89 2.79 14.82 -22.60
C PHE A 89 2.41 14.50 -21.15
N LEU A 90 3.01 15.21 -20.18
CA LEU A 90 2.76 15.14 -18.73
C LEU A 90 2.80 16.54 -18.13
#